data_AF-A0A6J8CQ41-F1
#
_entry.id   AF-A0A6J8CQ41-F1
#
_cell.length_a   1.000
_cell.length_b   1.000
_cell.length_c   1.000
_cell.angle_alpha   90.00
_cell.angle_beta   90.00
_cell.angle_gamma   90.00
#
_symmetry.space_group_name_H-M   'P 1'
#
loop_
_entity.id
_entity.type
_entity.pdbx_description
1 polymer ?
#
loop_
_entity_poly.entity_id
_entity_poly.type
_entity_poly.pdbx_seq_one_letter_code
_entity_poly.pdbx_strand_id
1 'polypeptide(L)'
;MKYLEATVFAIICNIVINYAVSWSSNAKCKCINTKLGFLADCSGLGLTTVPWFIDSVISVNLSKKSLTKLPPEGRPPSKLMYVDLSLNMIKNFSTDGALTFSTTKYLLSLNLSHNRCLLDRDTDLNGTFKNLGKLQHLDVSYNSFGNRSNYCPYDVFRELQSLQHLHIDAVLNILFGKGFLVLRQLTHLKLTGLASRITIPNDFFVHLSNLIYLDMSAQWYRQDSLLTGLKHIESGNVRKLARFEILDISFNRKIGLCGFTNVTHDLIYLLRQLRFTKLNI
;
A
#
# COMPACT_ATOMS: atom_id res chain seq x y z
N MET A 1 28.74 55.56 7.49
CA MET A 1 28.70 54.14 7.07
C MET A 1 27.72 53.25 7.84
N LYS A 2 26.85 53.75 8.74
CA LYS A 2 25.81 52.92 9.40
C LYS A 2 24.38 53.12 8.89
N TYR A 3 24.16 54.06 7.97
CA TYR A 3 22.85 54.37 7.39
C TYR A 3 22.66 53.84 5.95
N LEU A 4 23.66 53.14 5.39
CA LEU A 4 23.56 52.56 4.04
C LEU A 4 23.09 51.09 4.06
N GLU A 5 23.19 50.39 5.20
CA GLU A 5 22.75 48.99 5.30
C GLU A 5 21.24 48.85 5.55
N ALA A 6 20.61 49.78 6.26
CA ALA A 6 19.18 49.71 6.56
C ALA A 6 18.30 49.96 5.32
N THR A 7 18.73 50.83 4.40
CA THR A 7 18.03 51.10 3.14
C THR A 7 18.18 49.96 2.14
N VAL A 8 19.32 49.25 2.11
CA VAL A 8 19.49 48.07 1.26
C VAL A 8 18.63 46.89 1.75
N PHE A 9 18.49 46.69 3.07
CA PHE A 9 17.60 45.66 3.62
C PHE A 9 16.11 45.96 3.38
N ALA A 10 15.71 47.24 3.47
CA ALA A 10 14.33 47.66 3.18
C ALA A 10 13.98 47.58 1.68
N ILE A 11 14.96 47.78 0.79
CA ILE A 11 14.77 47.60 -0.66
C ILE A 11 14.72 46.11 -1.01
N ILE A 12 15.50 45.24 -0.34
CA ILE A 12 15.40 43.78 -0.55
C ILE A 12 14.07 43.23 0.02
N CYS A 13 13.53 43.78 1.11
CA CYS A 13 12.19 43.40 1.60
C CYS A 13 11.04 43.93 0.72
N ASN A 14 11.21 45.05 0.01
CA ASN A 14 10.20 45.57 -0.93
C ASN A 14 10.37 45.03 -2.38
N ILE A 15 11.50 44.41 -2.70
CA ILE A 15 11.69 43.55 -3.89
C ILE A 15 11.29 42.09 -3.55
N VAL A 16 10.45 41.88 -2.52
CA VAL A 16 9.56 40.70 -2.50
C VAL A 16 8.38 41.02 -3.42
N ILE A 17 8.70 41.15 -4.71
CA ILE A 17 7.73 40.95 -5.78
C ILE A 17 7.10 39.59 -5.52
N ASN A 18 5.78 39.52 -5.62
CA ASN A 18 4.90 38.36 -5.55
C ASN A 18 5.35 37.18 -6.45
N TYR A 19 6.52 36.60 -6.22
CA TYR A 19 6.85 35.28 -6.71
C TYR A 19 6.16 34.33 -5.76
N ALA A 20 4.95 33.93 -6.13
CA ALA A 20 4.34 32.73 -5.56
C ALA A 20 5.39 31.61 -5.65
N VAL A 21 5.96 31.22 -4.51
CA VAL A 21 6.93 30.11 -4.46
C VAL A 21 6.18 28.89 -4.97
N SER A 22 6.51 28.45 -6.18
CA SER A 22 5.83 27.31 -6.79
C SER A 22 6.29 26.05 -6.06
N TRP A 23 5.42 25.51 -5.20
CA TRP A 23 5.69 24.31 -4.40
C TRP A 23 5.81 23.03 -5.24
N SER A 24 5.38 23.11 -6.50
CA SER A 24 5.52 22.09 -7.52
C SER A 24 5.89 22.73 -8.86
N SER A 25 6.54 22.00 -9.76
CA SER A 25 6.69 22.44 -11.15
C SER A 25 5.36 22.48 -11.93
N ASN A 26 4.28 21.94 -11.36
CA ASN A 26 2.94 22.03 -11.93
C ASN A 26 2.03 22.95 -11.10
N ALA A 27 1.74 24.13 -11.64
CA ALA A 27 0.90 25.14 -11.00
C ALA A 27 -0.56 24.71 -10.75
N LYS A 28 -1.02 23.61 -11.36
CA LYS A 28 -2.36 23.05 -11.13
C LYS A 28 -2.43 22.17 -9.87
N CYS A 29 -1.28 21.75 -9.32
CA CYS A 29 -1.26 21.02 -8.06
C CYS A 29 -1.66 21.96 -6.91
N LYS A 30 -2.62 21.53 -6.11
CA LYS A 30 -3.05 22.26 -4.92
C LYS A 30 -2.06 21.97 -3.79
N CYS A 31 -1.56 23.01 -3.16
CA CYS A 31 -0.62 22.87 -2.05
C CYS A 31 -1.19 23.49 -0.79
N ILE A 32 -1.13 22.76 0.32
CA ILE A 32 -1.63 23.19 1.62
C ILE A 32 -0.45 23.24 2.58
N ASN A 33 -0.27 24.39 3.24
CA ASN A 33 0.73 24.55 4.30
C ASN A 33 0.19 23.99 5.62
N THR A 34 1.01 23.21 6.33
CA THR A 34 0.71 22.67 7.66
C THR A 34 1.86 22.99 8.61
N LYS A 35 1.66 22.79 9.91
CA LYS A 35 2.73 22.94 10.91
C LYS A 35 3.95 22.05 10.66
N LEU A 36 3.77 20.93 9.94
CA LEU A 36 4.80 19.92 9.70
C LEU A 36 5.48 20.05 8.33
N GLY A 37 4.88 20.79 7.39
CA GLY A 37 5.33 20.90 6.01
C GLY A 37 4.15 21.03 5.03
N PHE A 38 4.42 20.79 3.75
CA PHE A 38 3.42 21.01 2.70
C PHE A 38 2.79 19.69 2.23
N LEU A 39 1.47 19.74 1.98
CA LEU A 39 0.71 18.66 1.34
C LEU A 39 0.44 19.07 -0.10
N ALA A 40 0.95 18.33 -1.07
CA ALA A 40 0.74 18.56 -2.48
C ALA A 40 -0.30 17.58 -3.04
N ASP A 41 -1.48 18.08 -3.38
CA ASP A 41 -2.51 17.33 -4.08
C ASP A 41 -2.47 17.66 -5.56
N CYS A 42 -1.89 16.73 -6.30
CA CYS A 42 -1.93 16.76 -7.74
C CYS A 42 -3.04 15.88 -8.29
N SER A 43 -3.85 15.12 -7.56
CA SER A 43 -4.73 14.06 -8.11
C SER A 43 -5.65 14.50 -9.27
N GLY A 44 -5.96 13.60 -10.21
CA GLY A 44 -6.95 13.82 -11.28
C GLY A 44 -6.59 14.81 -12.42
N LEU A 45 -5.53 15.61 -12.31
CA LEU A 45 -5.07 16.52 -13.39
C LEU A 45 -4.42 15.86 -14.64
N GLY A 46 -4.57 14.54 -14.86
CA GLY A 46 -4.07 13.85 -16.07
C GLY A 46 -2.58 14.01 -16.38
N LEU A 47 -1.69 13.82 -15.39
CA LEU A 47 -0.24 13.97 -15.59
C LEU A 47 0.34 12.71 -16.23
N THR A 48 1.19 12.93 -17.23
CA THR A 48 2.00 11.87 -17.85
C THR A 48 3.36 11.71 -17.20
N THR A 49 3.81 12.71 -16.44
CA THR A 49 5.08 12.72 -15.70
C THR A 49 4.89 13.22 -14.27
N VAL A 50 5.77 12.79 -13.36
CA VAL A 50 5.77 13.27 -11.98
C VAL A 50 6.35 14.68 -11.92
N PRO A 51 5.63 15.68 -11.35
CA PRO A 51 6.16 17.02 -11.16
C PRO A 51 7.32 17.03 -10.16
N TRP A 52 8.17 18.05 -10.26
CA TRP A 52 9.13 18.34 -9.20
C TRP A 52 8.40 18.99 -8.00
N PHE A 53 8.93 18.79 -6.81
CA PHE A 53 8.41 19.32 -5.54
C PHE A 53 9.57 19.84 -4.68
N ILE A 54 9.32 20.89 -3.89
CA ILE A 54 10.30 21.39 -2.91
C ILE A 54 10.49 20.42 -1.74
N ASP A 55 11.66 20.46 -1.11
CA ASP A 55 12.06 19.54 -0.03
C ASP A 55 11.18 19.57 1.24
N SER A 56 10.44 20.66 1.46
CA SER A 56 9.51 20.80 2.58
C SER A 56 8.16 20.13 2.33
N VAL A 57 7.91 19.57 1.15
CA VAL A 57 6.73 18.75 0.88
C VAL A 57 6.85 17.42 1.64
N ILE A 58 5.84 17.12 2.45
CA ILE A 58 5.78 15.91 3.28
C ILE A 58 4.77 14.90 2.76
N SER A 59 3.84 15.33 1.90
CA SER A 59 2.82 14.47 1.30
C SER A 59 2.61 14.83 -0.16
N VAL A 60 2.52 13.81 -1.02
CA VAL A 60 2.27 13.95 -2.44
C VAL A 60 1.14 13.00 -2.85
N ASN A 61 0.05 13.54 -3.38
CA ASN A 61 -1.03 12.77 -4.00
C ASN A 61 -0.96 12.92 -5.53
N LEU A 62 -0.62 11.83 -6.21
CA LEU A 62 -0.48 11.70 -7.66
C LEU A 62 -1.49 10.69 -8.24
N SER A 63 -2.56 10.39 -7.51
CA SER A 63 -3.57 9.41 -7.93
C SER A 63 -4.38 9.84 -9.17
N LYS A 64 -4.94 8.86 -9.89
CA LYS A 64 -5.91 9.02 -11.00
C LYS A 64 -5.38 9.76 -12.24
N LYS A 65 -4.32 9.27 -12.89
CA LYS A 65 -3.64 10.09 -13.91
C LYS A 65 -3.02 9.43 -15.12
N SER A 66 -3.05 8.11 -15.23
CA SER A 66 -2.38 7.41 -16.33
C SER A 66 -0.85 7.47 -16.26
N LEU A 67 -0.25 7.77 -15.09
CA LEU A 67 1.20 7.66 -14.92
C LEU A 67 1.64 6.23 -15.24
N THR A 68 2.59 6.08 -16.16
CA THR A 68 3.07 4.75 -16.59
C THR A 68 4.43 4.39 -16.00
N LYS A 69 5.19 5.39 -15.54
CA LYS A 69 6.54 5.26 -14.99
C LYS A 69 6.77 6.29 -13.89
N LEU A 70 7.69 5.97 -12.99
CA LEU A 70 8.25 6.93 -12.04
C LEU A 70 9.58 7.47 -12.59
N PRO A 71 9.95 8.73 -12.31
CA PRO A 71 11.19 9.30 -12.81
C PRO A 71 12.40 8.60 -12.16
N PRO A 72 13.32 7.99 -12.92
CA PRO A 72 14.46 7.25 -12.36
C PRO A 72 15.41 8.13 -11.54
N GLU A 73 15.39 9.45 -11.78
CA GLU A 73 16.22 10.46 -11.11
C GLU A 73 15.40 11.51 -10.37
N GLY A 74 14.08 11.31 -10.24
CA GLY A 74 13.24 12.26 -9.52
C GLY A 74 13.59 12.19 -8.05
N ARG A 75 14.47 13.08 -7.57
CA ARG A 75 14.78 13.23 -6.15
C ARG A 75 13.47 13.57 -5.42
N PRO A 76 12.87 12.62 -4.68
CA PRO A 76 11.67 12.91 -3.93
C PRO A 76 12.01 13.97 -2.87
N PRO A 77 11.04 14.76 -2.41
CA PRO A 77 11.26 15.68 -1.30
C PRO A 77 11.96 14.97 -0.14
N SER A 78 13.02 15.57 0.40
CA SER A 78 13.82 14.95 1.46
C SER A 78 13.02 14.66 2.74
N LYS A 79 11.89 15.35 2.96
CA LYS A 79 10.96 15.13 4.08
C LYS A 79 9.70 14.36 3.71
N LEU A 80 9.66 13.71 2.54
CA LEU A 80 8.49 12.99 2.08
C LEU A 80 8.14 11.84 3.04
N MET A 81 6.89 11.83 3.50
CA MET A 81 6.35 10.86 4.45
C MET A 81 5.16 10.08 3.87
N TYR A 82 4.37 10.69 2.99
CA TYR A 82 3.14 10.10 2.48
C TYR A 82 3.07 10.22 0.95
N VAL A 83 2.88 9.10 0.26
CA VAL A 83 2.77 9.07 -1.20
C VAL A 83 1.54 8.27 -1.60
N ASP A 84 0.68 8.91 -2.41
CA ASP A 84 -0.41 8.23 -3.09
C ASP A 84 -0.17 8.22 -4.61
N LEU A 85 0.08 7.03 -5.15
CA LEU A 85 0.26 6.75 -6.57
C LEU A 85 -0.87 5.85 -7.11
N SER A 86 -1.97 5.70 -6.38
CA SER A 86 -3.05 4.80 -6.74
C SER A 86 -3.77 5.20 -8.03
N LEU A 87 -4.46 4.23 -8.66
CA LEU A 87 -5.28 4.47 -9.86
C LEU A 87 -4.46 5.08 -11.02
N ASN A 88 -3.26 4.55 -11.23
CA ASN A 88 -2.38 4.91 -12.34
C ASN A 88 -2.15 3.67 -13.24
N MET A 89 -1.15 3.72 -14.11
CA MET A 89 -0.80 2.64 -15.04
C MET A 89 0.68 2.23 -14.90
N ILE A 90 1.24 2.41 -13.71
CA ILE A 90 2.65 2.11 -13.45
C ILE A 90 2.87 0.61 -13.60
N LYS A 91 3.87 0.19 -14.37
CA LYS A 91 4.18 -1.23 -14.61
C LYS A 91 5.43 -1.72 -13.88
N ASN A 92 6.46 -0.89 -13.82
CA ASN A 92 7.79 -1.31 -13.39
C ASN A 92 8.18 -0.61 -12.07
N PHE A 93 7.40 -0.83 -11.01
CA PHE A 93 7.73 -0.20 -9.72
C PHE A 93 9.02 -0.77 -9.12
N SER A 94 9.35 -2.04 -9.37
CA SER A 94 10.58 -2.66 -8.86
C SER A 94 11.85 -1.96 -9.33
N THR A 95 11.88 -1.46 -10.57
CA THR A 95 13.01 -0.68 -11.09
C THR A 95 12.84 0.80 -10.79
N ASP A 96 11.73 1.39 -11.23
CA ASP A 96 11.57 2.85 -11.21
C ASP A 96 11.33 3.35 -9.79
N GLY A 97 10.52 2.62 -9.02
CA GLY A 97 10.20 2.93 -7.64
C GLY A 97 11.38 2.72 -6.70
N ALA A 98 12.12 1.62 -6.84
CA ALA A 98 13.32 1.38 -6.03
C ALA A 98 14.37 2.49 -6.23
N LEU A 99 14.55 2.94 -7.48
CA LEU A 99 15.42 4.08 -7.79
C LEU A 99 14.88 5.39 -7.22
N THR A 100 13.61 5.72 -7.52
CA THR A 100 12.94 6.95 -7.08
C THR A 100 13.00 7.09 -5.55
N PHE A 101 12.61 6.05 -4.82
CA PHE A 101 12.50 6.10 -3.37
C PHE A 101 13.76 5.67 -2.62
N SER A 102 14.85 5.35 -3.33
CA SER A 102 16.12 4.89 -2.74
C SER A 102 16.66 5.81 -1.63
N THR A 103 16.36 7.10 -1.68
CA THR A 103 16.82 8.12 -0.73
C THR A 103 15.75 8.55 0.29
N THR A 104 14.53 8.02 0.20
CA THR A 104 13.39 8.49 1.02
C THR A 104 13.35 7.78 2.38
N LYS A 105 14.16 8.26 3.32
CA LYS A 105 14.33 7.64 4.65
C LYS A 105 13.16 7.85 5.63
N TYR A 106 12.20 8.71 5.29
CA TYR A 106 11.09 9.11 6.16
C TYR A 106 9.72 8.62 5.68
N LEU A 107 9.68 7.85 4.59
CA LEU A 107 8.42 7.37 4.03
C LEU A 107 7.71 6.47 5.04
N LEU A 108 6.49 6.86 5.43
CA LEU A 108 5.63 6.13 6.36
C LEU A 108 4.46 5.44 5.65
N SER A 109 3.96 6.03 4.57
CA SER A 109 2.83 5.49 3.81
C SER A 109 3.08 5.55 2.31
N LEU A 110 2.81 4.43 1.64
CA LEU A 110 2.90 4.28 0.20
C LEU A 110 1.67 3.55 -0.33
N ASN A 111 0.88 4.23 -1.16
CA ASN A 111 -0.26 3.63 -1.85
C ASN A 111 0.05 3.48 -3.35
N LEU A 112 0.14 2.24 -3.80
CA LEU A 112 0.35 1.82 -5.18
C LEU A 112 -0.86 1.05 -5.72
N SER A 113 -2.00 1.09 -5.04
CA SER A 113 -3.17 0.30 -5.43
C SER A 113 -3.70 0.65 -6.81
N HIS A 114 -4.34 -0.29 -7.48
CA HIS A 114 -4.91 -0.09 -8.83
C HIS A 114 -3.88 0.44 -9.85
N ASN A 115 -2.69 -0.15 -9.86
CA ASN A 115 -1.72 0.01 -10.92
C ASN A 115 -1.55 -1.32 -11.68
N ARG A 116 -0.39 -1.54 -12.31
CA ARG A 116 0.00 -2.77 -13.00
C ARG A 116 1.39 -3.24 -12.52
N CYS A 117 1.73 -2.98 -11.25
CA CYS A 117 3.11 -2.75 -10.84
C CYS A 117 3.95 -3.96 -10.39
N LEU A 118 3.37 -5.06 -9.92
CA LEU A 118 4.06 -5.71 -8.79
C LEU A 118 4.05 -7.24 -8.70
N LEU A 119 3.41 -7.98 -9.60
CA LEU A 119 3.30 -9.44 -9.44
C LEU A 119 3.34 -10.20 -10.77
N ASP A 120 4.17 -9.76 -11.72
CA ASP A 120 4.47 -10.56 -12.91
C ASP A 120 5.62 -11.55 -12.62
N ARG A 121 5.52 -12.78 -13.14
CA ARG A 121 6.52 -13.85 -12.93
C ARG A 121 7.92 -13.43 -13.37
N ASP A 122 7.99 -12.58 -14.39
CA ASP A 122 9.24 -12.24 -15.05
C ASP A 122 9.94 -11.01 -14.42
N THR A 123 9.37 -10.43 -13.36
CA THR A 123 9.93 -9.26 -12.69
C THR A 123 10.72 -9.67 -11.46
N ASP A 124 12.02 -9.32 -11.40
CA ASP A 124 12.76 -9.37 -10.15
C ASP A 124 12.24 -8.27 -9.22
N LEU A 125 11.66 -8.70 -8.10
CA LEU A 125 11.08 -7.83 -7.09
C LEU A 125 12.03 -7.64 -5.90
N ASN A 126 13.22 -8.23 -5.92
CA ASN A 126 14.21 -8.05 -4.88
C ASN A 126 14.62 -6.58 -4.77
N GLY A 127 14.60 -6.06 -3.55
CA GLY A 127 14.98 -4.68 -3.28
C GLY A 127 13.96 -3.63 -3.76
N THR A 128 12.77 -4.03 -4.21
CA THR A 128 11.69 -3.09 -4.62
C THR A 128 11.40 -2.03 -3.56
N PHE A 129 11.42 -2.45 -2.28
CA PHE A 129 11.20 -1.57 -1.14
C PHE A 129 12.47 -1.34 -0.31
N LYS A 130 13.64 -1.47 -0.94
CA LYS A 130 14.92 -1.23 -0.27
C LYS A 130 14.93 0.19 0.31
N ASN A 131 15.49 0.33 1.52
CA ASN A 131 15.58 1.58 2.28
C ASN A 131 14.24 2.13 2.83
N LEU A 132 13.10 1.45 2.63
CA LEU A 132 11.81 1.83 3.19
C LEU A 132 11.54 1.21 4.57
N GLY A 133 12.58 1.08 5.40
CA GLY A 133 12.48 0.41 6.70
C GLY A 133 11.56 1.09 7.73
N LYS A 134 11.19 2.37 7.51
CA LYS A 134 10.21 3.11 8.32
C LYS A 134 8.77 3.02 7.81
N LEU A 135 8.55 2.36 6.68
CA LEU A 135 7.22 2.27 6.08
C LEU A 135 6.29 1.51 7.03
N GLN A 136 5.17 2.14 7.39
CA GLN A 136 4.16 1.61 8.29
C GLN A 136 2.91 1.15 7.54
N HIS A 137 2.58 1.82 6.44
CA HIS A 137 1.42 1.53 5.61
C HIS A 137 1.85 1.28 4.16
N LEU A 138 1.51 0.10 3.65
CA LEU A 138 1.72 -0.25 2.25
C LEU A 138 0.43 -0.80 1.65
N ASP A 139 -0.01 -0.17 0.57
CA ASP A 139 -1.10 -0.69 -0.26
C ASP A 139 -0.59 -0.99 -1.67
N VAL A 140 -0.59 -2.25 -2.04
CA VAL A 140 -0.23 -2.76 -3.38
C VAL A 140 -1.36 -3.60 -3.97
N SER A 141 -2.58 -3.44 -3.47
CA SER A 141 -3.76 -4.15 -3.95
C SER A 141 -4.17 -3.75 -5.37
N TYR A 142 -4.95 -4.60 -6.04
CA TYR A 142 -5.42 -4.44 -7.41
C TYR A 142 -4.31 -4.15 -8.43
N ASN A 143 -3.15 -4.77 -8.24
CA ASN A 143 -2.03 -4.70 -9.18
C ASN A 143 -1.95 -5.95 -10.07
N SER A 144 -2.69 -7.01 -9.74
CA SER A 144 -2.72 -8.29 -10.45
C SER A 144 -3.70 -8.25 -11.62
N PHE A 145 -3.27 -7.74 -12.78
CA PHE A 145 -4.03 -7.83 -14.01
C PHE A 145 -3.67 -9.09 -14.80
N GLY A 146 -4.58 -10.06 -14.81
CA GLY A 146 -4.45 -11.26 -15.63
C GLY A 146 -3.92 -12.47 -14.86
N ASN A 147 -4.52 -13.60 -15.17
CA ASN A 147 -4.42 -14.91 -14.52
C ASN A 147 -3.02 -15.59 -14.60
N ARG A 148 -1.91 -14.84 -14.62
CA ARG A 148 -0.63 -15.32 -15.19
C ARG A 148 0.52 -15.59 -14.22
N SER A 149 0.40 -15.35 -12.92
CA SER A 149 1.52 -15.62 -12.02
C SER A 149 1.12 -15.91 -10.58
N ASN A 150 1.42 -17.13 -10.13
CA ASN A 150 1.19 -17.69 -8.80
C ASN A 150 2.36 -17.41 -7.84
N TYR A 151 3.04 -16.26 -7.95
CA TYR A 151 4.30 -16.04 -7.25
C TYR A 151 4.42 -14.62 -6.68
N CYS A 152 4.35 -14.51 -5.35
CA CYS A 152 4.93 -13.39 -4.62
C CYS A 152 6.33 -13.87 -4.23
N PRO A 153 7.41 -13.22 -4.69
CA PRO A 153 8.73 -13.54 -4.18
C PRO A 153 8.72 -13.27 -2.69
N TYR A 154 9.04 -14.34 -1.94
CA TYR A 154 8.98 -14.36 -0.49
C TYR A 154 9.70 -13.16 0.15
N ASP A 155 10.76 -12.64 -0.47
CA ASP A 155 11.60 -11.60 0.12
C ASP A 155 11.23 -10.16 -0.26
N VAL A 156 10.15 -9.91 -1.03
CA VAL A 156 9.82 -8.55 -1.49
C VAL A 156 9.57 -7.58 -0.33
N PHE A 157 8.99 -8.06 0.78
CA PHE A 157 8.69 -7.24 1.96
C PHE A 157 9.76 -7.33 3.04
N ARG A 158 10.89 -8.01 2.80
CA ARG A 158 11.88 -8.33 3.84
C ARG A 158 12.46 -7.09 4.54
N GLU A 159 12.54 -5.98 3.82
CA GLU A 159 13.09 -4.71 4.30
C GLU A 159 12.08 -3.87 5.11
N LEU A 160 10.79 -4.25 5.12
CA LEU A 160 9.69 -3.47 5.72
C LEU A 160 9.47 -3.80 7.20
N GLN A 161 10.52 -3.68 8.01
CA GLN A 161 10.50 -4.12 9.42
C GLN A 161 9.52 -3.33 10.32
N SER A 162 9.17 -2.11 9.93
CA SER A 162 8.20 -1.26 10.65
C SER A 162 6.77 -1.37 10.12
N LEU A 163 6.51 -2.30 9.19
CA LEU A 163 5.20 -2.39 8.53
C LEU A 163 4.13 -2.84 9.51
N GLN A 164 3.05 -2.07 9.58
CA GLN A 164 1.92 -2.29 10.49
C GLN A 164 0.64 -2.63 9.74
N HIS A 165 0.45 -2.02 8.56
CA HIS A 165 -0.71 -2.20 7.70
C HIS A 165 -0.26 -2.60 6.30
N LEU A 166 -0.76 -3.75 5.85
CA LEU A 166 -0.51 -4.27 4.51
C LEU A 166 -1.82 -4.58 3.80
N HIS A 167 -1.98 -4.02 2.61
CA HIS A 167 -3.08 -4.33 1.71
C HIS A 167 -2.50 -4.88 0.40
N ILE A 168 -2.76 -6.16 0.11
CA ILE A 168 -2.16 -6.89 -1.01
C ILE A 168 -3.22 -7.69 -1.77
N ASP A 169 -2.90 -8.04 -3.01
CA ASP A 169 -3.67 -9.05 -3.73
C ASP A 169 -3.39 -10.44 -3.17
N ALA A 170 -4.44 -11.21 -2.99
CA ALA A 170 -4.33 -12.62 -2.74
C ALA A 170 -3.95 -13.34 -4.03
N VAL A 171 -2.83 -14.04 -3.98
CA VAL A 171 -2.32 -14.79 -5.11
C VAL A 171 -2.55 -16.28 -4.85
N LEU A 172 -2.92 -17.02 -5.89
CA LEU A 172 -3.13 -18.47 -5.82
C LEU A 172 -1.83 -19.19 -5.39
N ASN A 173 -1.95 -20.19 -4.52
CA ASN A 173 -0.87 -21.07 -4.05
C ASN A 173 0.26 -20.39 -3.23
N ILE A 174 0.03 -19.21 -2.69
CA ILE A 174 1.01 -18.57 -1.79
C ILE A 174 0.79 -19.03 -0.37
N LEU A 175 1.79 -19.66 0.24
CA LEU A 175 1.91 -19.70 1.70
C LEU A 175 2.53 -18.36 2.12
N PHE A 176 2.01 -17.69 3.16
CA PHE A 176 2.75 -16.57 3.77
C PHE A 176 3.96 -17.15 4.51
N GLY A 177 5.01 -17.46 3.73
CA GLY A 177 6.19 -18.18 4.17
C GLY A 177 7.15 -17.30 4.97
N LYS A 178 8.41 -17.74 5.05
CA LYS A 178 9.46 -17.11 5.87
C LYS A 178 9.67 -15.62 5.60
N GLY A 179 9.33 -15.12 4.42
CA GLY A 179 9.35 -13.70 4.08
C GLY A 179 8.56 -12.78 5.03
N PHE A 180 7.50 -13.31 5.63
CA PHE A 180 6.68 -12.58 6.59
C PHE A 180 7.22 -12.64 8.04
N LEU A 181 8.23 -13.47 8.32
CA LEU A 181 8.86 -13.55 9.66
C LEU A 181 9.46 -12.22 10.13
N VAL A 182 9.86 -11.38 9.18
CA VAL A 182 10.44 -10.07 9.46
C VAL A 182 9.40 -9.01 9.79
N LEU A 183 8.13 -9.21 9.41
CA LEU A 183 7.03 -8.25 9.57
C LEU A 183 6.43 -8.32 10.98
N ARG A 184 7.29 -8.21 12.00
CA ARG A 184 6.91 -8.39 13.41
C ARG A 184 5.94 -7.32 13.91
N GLN A 185 5.85 -6.17 13.25
CA GLN A 185 4.92 -5.10 13.61
C GLN A 185 3.58 -5.19 12.88
N LEU A 186 3.39 -6.17 11.99
CA LEU A 186 2.18 -6.27 11.18
C LEU A 186 0.99 -6.63 12.06
N THR A 187 0.03 -5.72 12.12
CA THR A 187 -1.20 -5.86 12.92
C THR A 187 -2.44 -5.92 12.05
N HIS A 188 -2.39 -5.34 10.84
CA HIS A 188 -3.53 -5.28 9.92
C HIS A 188 -3.13 -5.83 8.56
N LEU A 189 -3.84 -6.87 8.13
CA LEU A 189 -3.68 -7.47 6.81
C LEU A 189 -5.02 -7.45 6.08
N LYS A 190 -5.00 -6.94 4.85
CA LYS A 190 -6.14 -7.00 3.94
C LYS A 190 -5.73 -7.70 2.66
N LEU A 191 -6.53 -8.68 2.25
CA LEU A 191 -6.34 -9.49 1.06
C LEU A 191 -7.48 -9.21 0.08
N THR A 192 -7.15 -8.76 -1.14
CA THR A 192 -8.14 -8.58 -2.22
C THR A 192 -7.99 -9.61 -3.31
N GLY A 193 -8.89 -9.64 -4.28
CA GLY A 193 -8.70 -10.46 -5.48
C GLY A 193 -8.75 -11.97 -5.23
N LEU A 194 -9.33 -12.39 -4.09
CA LEU A 194 -9.48 -13.81 -3.74
C LEU A 194 -10.24 -14.56 -4.85
N ALA A 195 -9.51 -15.31 -5.65
CA ALA A 195 -10.07 -16.15 -6.70
C ALA A 195 -10.86 -17.31 -6.08
N SER A 196 -11.87 -17.82 -6.79
CA SER A 196 -12.74 -18.93 -6.34
C SER A 196 -12.08 -20.30 -6.11
N ARG A 197 -10.75 -20.35 -6.09
CA ARG A 197 -9.94 -21.55 -5.93
C ARG A 197 -9.00 -21.50 -4.73
N ILE A 198 -9.01 -20.41 -3.95
CA ILE A 198 -8.11 -20.30 -2.79
C ILE A 198 -8.65 -21.15 -1.65
N THR A 199 -7.82 -22.11 -1.24
CA THR A 199 -7.91 -22.82 0.03
C THR A 199 -6.85 -22.24 0.96
N ILE A 200 -7.23 -21.90 2.18
CA ILE A 200 -6.31 -21.40 3.21
C ILE A 200 -5.89 -22.59 4.10
N PRO A 201 -4.65 -23.08 3.99
CA PRO A 201 -4.15 -24.15 4.86
C PRO A 201 -3.91 -23.67 6.31
N ASN A 202 -3.78 -24.62 7.24
CA ASN A 202 -3.60 -24.35 8.67
C ASN A 202 -2.36 -23.48 8.99
N ASP A 203 -1.27 -23.62 8.25
CA ASP A 203 -0.04 -22.88 8.49
C ASP A 203 0.04 -21.55 7.75
N PHE A 204 -1.02 -21.17 7.02
CA PHE A 204 -1.02 -20.03 6.12
C PHE A 204 -0.69 -18.69 6.79
N PHE A 205 -1.00 -18.51 8.08
CA PHE A 205 -0.71 -17.28 8.84
C PHE A 205 0.29 -17.50 9.98
N VAL A 206 1.04 -18.61 9.98
CA VAL A 206 1.88 -19.04 11.11
C VAL A 206 2.92 -18.01 11.55
N HIS A 207 3.34 -17.11 10.65
CA HIS A 207 4.35 -16.09 10.93
C HIS A 207 3.78 -14.71 11.28
N LEU A 208 2.46 -14.55 11.31
CA LEU A 208 1.78 -13.27 11.58
C LEU A 208 1.27 -13.18 13.03
N SER A 209 2.10 -13.52 14.00
CA SER A 209 1.68 -13.69 15.41
C SER A 209 1.11 -12.43 16.07
N ASN A 210 1.41 -11.24 15.55
CA ASN A 210 0.91 -9.95 16.04
C ASN A 210 -0.33 -9.43 15.30
N LEU A 211 -0.90 -10.23 14.40
CA LEU A 211 -2.07 -9.82 13.63
C LEU A 211 -3.29 -9.63 14.55
N ILE A 212 -3.93 -8.47 14.42
CA ILE A 212 -5.14 -8.06 15.14
C ILE A 212 -6.35 -8.08 14.20
N TYR A 213 -6.15 -7.63 12.96
CA TYR A 213 -7.19 -7.47 11.95
C TYR A 213 -6.83 -8.21 10.66
N LEU A 214 -7.76 -9.04 10.18
CA LEU A 214 -7.66 -9.74 8.91
C LEU A 214 -8.94 -9.51 8.09
N ASP A 215 -8.78 -8.90 6.92
CA ASP A 215 -9.86 -8.75 5.94
C ASP A 215 -9.58 -9.66 4.73
N MET A 216 -10.47 -10.62 4.53
CA MET A 216 -10.54 -11.54 3.40
C MET A 216 -11.91 -11.46 2.73
N SER A 217 -12.57 -10.31 2.81
CA SER A 217 -13.86 -10.11 2.18
C SER A 217 -13.76 -10.20 0.65
N ALA A 218 -14.71 -10.88 0.02
CA ALA A 218 -14.77 -10.94 -1.43
C ALA A 218 -15.31 -9.62 -2.01
N GLN A 219 -14.95 -9.34 -3.26
CA GLN A 219 -15.36 -8.12 -3.96
C GLN A 219 -16.73 -8.28 -4.59
N TRP A 220 -17.69 -7.46 -4.19
CA TRP A 220 -19.09 -7.62 -4.60
C TRP A 220 -19.38 -7.22 -6.06
N TYR A 221 -18.53 -6.38 -6.68
CA TYR A 221 -18.87 -5.64 -7.90
C TYR A 221 -18.53 -6.38 -9.23
N ARG A 222 -17.93 -7.58 -9.22
CA ARG A 222 -17.75 -8.34 -10.48
C ARG A 222 -19.04 -9.06 -10.85
N GLN A 223 -19.62 -8.67 -11.98
CA GLN A 223 -20.87 -9.24 -12.55
C GLN A 223 -20.80 -10.77 -12.75
N ASP A 224 -19.59 -11.34 -12.95
CA ASP A 224 -19.33 -12.79 -12.87
C ASP A 224 -19.20 -13.29 -11.41
N SER A 225 -20.20 -12.99 -10.60
CA SER A 225 -20.27 -13.23 -9.15
C SER A 225 -20.15 -14.72 -8.72
N LEU A 226 -20.04 -15.64 -9.68
CA LEU A 226 -19.86 -17.07 -9.48
C LEU A 226 -18.38 -17.50 -9.39
N LEU A 227 -17.41 -16.60 -9.60
CA LEU A 227 -15.98 -16.96 -9.69
C LEU A 227 -15.04 -16.30 -8.67
N THR A 228 -15.55 -15.54 -7.69
CA THR A 228 -14.72 -14.89 -6.67
C THR A 228 -15.14 -15.31 -5.25
N GLY A 229 -14.17 -15.33 -4.33
CA GLY A 229 -14.38 -15.70 -2.93
C GLY A 229 -13.70 -17.01 -2.51
N LEU A 230 -13.47 -17.16 -1.22
CA LEU A 230 -12.80 -18.30 -0.61
C LEU A 230 -13.57 -19.61 -0.85
N LYS A 231 -12.86 -20.67 -1.23
CA LYS A 231 -13.44 -22.01 -1.38
C LYS A 231 -13.46 -22.75 -0.05
N HIS A 232 -12.36 -22.68 0.69
CA HIS A 232 -12.20 -23.42 1.93
C HIS A 232 -11.19 -22.74 2.85
N ILE A 233 -11.44 -22.82 4.15
CA ILE A 233 -10.47 -22.49 5.20
C ILE A 233 -10.31 -23.75 6.05
N GLU A 234 -9.08 -24.21 6.20
CA GLU A 234 -8.78 -25.31 7.11
C GLU A 234 -8.91 -24.85 8.56
N SER A 235 -9.40 -25.75 9.43
CA SER A 235 -9.40 -25.52 10.87
C SER A 235 -7.95 -25.33 11.37
N GLY A 236 -7.78 -24.42 12.31
CA GLY A 236 -6.55 -24.09 13.00
C GLY A 236 -5.75 -22.97 12.35
N ASN A 237 -6.19 -22.44 11.21
CA ASN A 237 -5.44 -21.43 10.45
C ASN A 237 -5.21 -20.11 11.20
N VAL A 238 -6.11 -19.77 12.12
CA VAL A 238 -6.07 -18.56 12.96
C VAL A 238 -5.70 -18.87 14.41
N ARG A 239 -5.56 -20.14 14.78
CA ARG A 239 -5.27 -20.58 16.16
C ARG A 239 -3.96 -20.03 16.71
N LYS A 240 -2.98 -19.79 15.83
CA LYS A 240 -1.65 -19.28 16.20
C LYS A 240 -1.59 -17.75 16.31
N LEU A 241 -2.69 -17.05 16.01
CA LEU A 241 -2.76 -15.60 16.06
C LEU A 241 -3.19 -15.14 17.46
N ALA A 242 -2.24 -15.02 18.38
CA ALA A 242 -2.51 -14.78 19.80
C ALA A 242 -3.22 -13.45 20.11
N ARG A 243 -3.16 -12.48 19.19
CA ARG A 243 -3.72 -11.13 19.35
C ARG A 243 -4.90 -10.86 18.42
N PHE A 244 -5.43 -11.90 17.79
CA PHE A 244 -6.38 -11.76 16.72
C PHE A 244 -7.77 -11.42 17.23
N GLU A 245 -8.29 -10.26 16.83
CA GLU A 245 -9.54 -9.72 17.34
C GLU A 245 -10.62 -9.60 16.27
N ILE A 246 -10.25 -9.29 15.03
CA ILE A 246 -11.21 -8.91 13.99
C ILE A 246 -10.97 -9.71 12.71
N LEU A 247 -12.01 -10.42 12.26
CA LEU A 247 -12.04 -11.15 11.00
C LEU A 247 -13.19 -10.64 10.12
N ASP A 248 -12.87 -10.23 8.89
CA ASP A 248 -13.87 -9.95 7.85
C ASP A 248 -13.79 -10.99 6.73
N ILE A 249 -14.84 -11.79 6.59
CA ILE A 249 -15.02 -12.78 5.52
C ILE A 249 -16.29 -12.49 4.71
N SER A 250 -16.76 -11.24 4.71
CA SER A 250 -17.96 -10.84 3.99
C SER A 250 -17.87 -11.17 2.50
N PHE A 251 -19.03 -11.44 1.89
CA PHE A 251 -19.24 -11.71 0.47
C PHE A 251 -18.60 -13.00 -0.08
N ASN A 252 -18.02 -13.86 0.78
CA ASN A 252 -17.47 -15.15 0.37
C ASN A 252 -18.57 -16.20 0.13
N ARG A 253 -19.29 -16.08 -1.00
CA ARG A 253 -20.43 -16.96 -1.31
C ARG A 253 -20.10 -18.46 -1.46
N LYS A 254 -18.85 -18.82 -1.72
CA LYS A 254 -18.43 -20.22 -1.95
C LYS A 254 -18.03 -21.01 -0.71
N ILE A 255 -17.76 -20.33 0.41
CA ILE A 255 -17.24 -21.00 1.61
C ILE A 255 -18.31 -21.90 2.26
N GLY A 256 -19.59 -21.58 2.06
CA GLY A 256 -20.73 -22.25 2.67
C GLY A 256 -20.66 -22.25 4.21
N LEU A 257 -21.61 -22.95 4.85
CA LEU A 257 -21.64 -23.10 6.30
C LEU A 257 -20.47 -23.95 6.85
N CYS A 258 -19.98 -24.94 6.09
CA CYS A 258 -18.88 -25.81 6.53
C CYS A 258 -17.54 -25.07 6.66
N GLY A 259 -17.26 -24.12 5.75
CA GLY A 259 -16.07 -23.29 5.91
C GLY A 259 -16.25 -22.24 7.02
N PHE A 260 -17.49 -21.83 7.33
CA PHE A 260 -17.77 -21.02 8.52
C PHE A 260 -17.45 -21.80 9.80
N THR A 261 -17.90 -23.07 9.92
CA THR A 261 -17.57 -23.90 11.09
C THR A 261 -16.07 -24.06 11.27
N ASN A 262 -15.29 -24.24 10.20
CA ASN A 262 -13.83 -24.36 10.28
C ASN A 262 -13.16 -23.06 10.75
N VAL A 263 -13.60 -21.92 10.22
CA VAL A 263 -13.13 -20.60 10.67
C VAL A 263 -13.45 -20.43 12.14
N THR A 264 -14.69 -20.71 12.56
CA THR A 264 -15.12 -20.49 13.95
C THR A 264 -14.62 -21.54 14.94
N HIS A 265 -14.20 -22.73 14.48
CA HIS A 265 -13.81 -23.86 15.33
C HIS A 265 -12.70 -23.49 16.32
N ASP A 266 -11.71 -22.72 15.85
CA ASP A 266 -10.56 -22.30 16.64
C ASP A 266 -10.66 -20.87 17.17
N LEU A 267 -11.76 -20.16 16.87
CA LEU A 267 -11.96 -18.74 17.18
C LEU A 267 -12.67 -18.47 18.51
N ILE A 268 -13.08 -19.51 19.23
CA ILE A 268 -14.09 -19.44 20.30
C ILE A 268 -13.68 -18.53 21.49
N TYR A 269 -12.39 -18.20 21.67
CA TYR A 269 -11.94 -17.47 22.88
C TYR A 269 -11.20 -16.14 22.66
N LEU A 270 -10.80 -15.78 21.44
CA LEU A 270 -9.99 -14.56 21.19
C LEU A 270 -10.65 -13.53 20.27
N LEU A 271 -11.61 -13.94 19.44
CA LEU A 271 -12.22 -13.06 18.46
C LEU A 271 -13.22 -12.09 19.12
N ARG A 272 -13.03 -10.79 18.92
CA ARG A 272 -13.97 -9.75 19.37
C ARG A 272 -15.03 -9.44 18.32
N GLN A 273 -14.67 -9.52 17.03
CA GLN A 273 -15.57 -9.15 15.94
C GLN A 273 -15.41 -10.11 14.75
N LEU A 274 -16.51 -10.76 14.37
CA LEU A 274 -16.65 -11.49 13.12
C LEU A 274 -17.59 -10.73 12.18
N ARG A 275 -17.12 -10.38 10.99
CA ARG A 275 -17.93 -9.77 9.93
C ARG A 275 -18.17 -10.77 8.81
N PHE A 276 -19.43 -11.06 8.56
CA PHE A 276 -19.86 -12.03 7.55
C PHE A 276 -21.22 -11.60 6.98
N THR A 277 -21.22 -10.98 5.81
CA THR A 277 -22.46 -10.64 5.09
C THR A 277 -22.50 -11.36 3.74
N LYS A 278 -23.68 -11.77 3.26
CA LYS A 278 -23.88 -12.46 1.97
C LYS A 278 -23.02 -13.73 1.76
N LEU A 279 -23.09 -14.65 2.71
CA LEU A 279 -22.70 -16.06 2.50
C LEU A 279 -23.87 -16.80 1.84
N ASN A 280 -23.61 -17.75 0.94
CA ASN A 280 -24.65 -18.70 0.55
C ASN A 280 -24.84 -19.66 1.74
N ILE A 281 -26.01 -19.58 2.37
CA ILE A 281 -26.47 -20.50 3.41
C ILE A 281 -27.17 -21.66 2.71
#